data_AF-A0A1Z9Z1Q0-F1
#
_entry.id   AF-A0A1Z9Z1Q0-F1
#
_cell.length_a   1.000
_cell.length_b   1.000
_cell.length_c   1.000
_cell.angle_alpha   90.00
_cell.angle_beta   90.00
_cell.angle_gamma   90.00
#
_symmetry.space_group_name_H-M   'P 1'
#
loop_
_entity.id
_entity.type
_entity.pdbx_description
1 polymer ?
#
loop_
_entity_poly.entity_id
_entity_poly.type
_entity_poly.pdbx_seq_one_letter_code
_entity_poly.pdbx_strand_id
1 'polypeptide(L)'
;MKVIDTNILARFFIDDPDDQQCHIQRQTAIEILSQPVSIPITVILELEWVMRGFYKIDKQTILSVYQTLLNFSHVIIEDELLLIQALKLYQQGLDFADSLHIVRLQQYSFITFDVKFFKKAANAGLKIELAK
;
A
#
# COMPACT_ATOMS: atom_id res chain seq x y z
N MET A 1 9.79 17.49 10.86
CA MET A 1 8.86 16.58 10.17
C MET A 1 9.06 15.19 10.74
N LYS A 2 7.97 14.45 11.05
CA LYS A 2 8.06 13.13 11.68
C LYS A 2 7.84 12.05 10.62
N VAL A 3 8.56 10.94 10.74
CA VAL A 3 8.27 9.71 9.99
C VAL A 3 7.32 8.88 10.84
N ILE A 4 6.26 8.33 10.25
CA ILE A 4 5.28 7.51 10.96
C ILE A 4 5.32 6.07 10.51
N ASP A 5 4.94 5.18 11.42
CA ASP A 5 4.91 3.74 11.25
C ASP A 5 3.50 3.25 10.83
N THR A 6 3.42 1.99 10.40
CA THR A 6 2.19 1.34 9.94
C THR A 6 1.10 1.35 11.00
N ASN A 7 1.46 1.22 12.29
CA ASN A 7 0.50 1.22 13.38
C ASN A 7 -0.29 2.54 13.49
N ILE A 8 0.34 3.69 13.24
CA ILE A 8 -0.32 5.00 13.26
C ILE A 8 -1.38 5.07 12.15
N LEU A 9 -1.03 4.61 10.95
CA LEU A 9 -1.96 4.56 9.82
C LEU A 9 -3.11 3.57 10.08
N ALA A 10 -2.81 2.40 10.66
CA ALA A 10 -3.82 1.42 11.04
C ALA A 10 -4.80 2.01 12.06
N ARG A 11 -4.31 2.69 13.11
CA ARG A 11 -5.19 3.33 14.13
C ARG A 11 -6.06 4.44 13.56
N PHE A 12 -5.61 5.09 12.48
CA PHE A 12 -6.36 6.14 11.82
C PHE A 12 -7.44 5.58 10.89
N PHE A 13 -7.08 4.68 9.97
CA PHE A 13 -7.99 4.20 8.93
C PHE A 13 -8.93 3.10 9.40
N ILE A 14 -8.54 2.31 10.39
CA ILE A 14 -9.24 1.09 10.77
C ILE A 14 -9.90 1.33 12.12
N ASP A 15 -11.22 1.13 12.15
CA ASP A 15 -11.99 1.10 13.38
C ASP A 15 -12.25 -0.37 13.73
N ASP A 16 -11.43 -0.90 14.65
CA ASP A 16 -11.49 -2.29 15.09
C ASP A 16 -12.14 -2.35 16.49
N PRO A 17 -13.42 -2.78 16.58
CA PRO A 17 -14.13 -2.84 17.84
C PRO A 17 -13.56 -3.87 18.83
N ASP A 18 -12.80 -4.85 18.33
CA ASP A 18 -12.22 -5.92 19.13
C ASP A 18 -10.81 -5.57 19.64
N ASP A 19 -10.22 -4.45 19.18
CA ASP A 19 -8.92 -3.94 19.64
C ASP A 19 -9.10 -2.68 20.50
N GLN A 20 -9.15 -2.89 21.82
CA GLN A 20 -9.25 -1.79 22.79
C GLN A 20 -8.11 -0.77 22.66
N GLN A 21 -6.90 -1.18 22.27
CA GLN A 21 -5.79 -0.25 22.06
C GLN A 21 -6.02 0.61 20.82
N CYS A 22 -6.69 0.09 19.80
CA CYS A 22 -7.08 0.86 18.63
C CYS A 22 -7.92 2.08 19.04
N HIS A 23 -8.96 1.87 19.86
CA HIS A 23 -9.81 2.97 20.34
C HIS A 23 -9.05 4.00 21.18
N ILE A 24 -8.17 3.54 22.09
CA ILE A 24 -7.38 4.44 22.95
C ILE A 24 -6.41 5.30 22.12
N GLN A 25 -5.79 4.71 21.10
CA GLN A 25 -4.75 5.36 20.30
C GLN A 25 -5.31 6.16 19.11
N ARG A 26 -6.58 5.96 18.74
CA ARG A 26 -7.21 6.58 17.55
C ARG A 26 -7.12 8.10 17.58
N GLN A 27 -7.45 8.72 18.72
CA GLN A 27 -7.41 10.18 18.85
C GLN A 27 -5.98 10.71 18.66
N THR A 28 -4.99 10.05 19.26
CA THR A 28 -3.57 10.37 19.09
C THR A 28 -3.11 10.19 17.64
N ALA A 29 -3.57 9.15 16.95
CA ALA A 29 -3.26 8.92 15.55
C ALA A 29 -3.84 10.01 14.63
N ILE A 30 -5.08 10.45 14.90
CA ILE A 30 -5.72 11.59 14.21
C ILE A 30 -4.90 12.87 14.43
N GLU A 31 -4.49 13.15 15.66
CA GLU A 31 -3.66 14.32 15.97
C GLU A 31 -2.31 14.26 15.25
N ILE A 32 -1.65 13.10 15.21
CA ILE A 32 -0.39 12.91 14.48
C ILE A 32 -0.59 13.15 12.98
N LEU A 33 -1.61 12.53 12.37
CA LEU A 33 -1.89 12.67 10.93
C LEU A 33 -2.49 14.02 10.54
N SER A 34 -2.91 14.84 11.49
CA SER A 34 -3.27 16.25 11.24
C SER A 34 -2.07 17.17 11.03
N GLN A 35 -0.86 16.69 11.33
CA GLN A 35 0.40 17.43 11.22
C GLN A 35 1.23 16.94 10.02
N PRO A 36 2.20 17.73 9.53
CA PRO A 36 3.09 17.29 8.46
C PRO A 36 3.92 16.05 8.85
N VAL A 37 3.75 14.98 8.07
CA VAL A 37 4.42 13.68 8.29
C VAL A 37 4.98 13.11 6.99
N SER A 38 5.94 12.21 7.11
CA SER A 38 6.49 11.44 6.00
C SER A 38 6.25 9.95 6.20
N ILE A 39 5.95 9.24 5.11
CA ILE A 39 5.59 7.83 5.13
C ILE A 39 6.51 7.07 4.17
N PRO A 40 7.35 6.14 4.67
CA PRO A 40 8.18 5.29 3.83
C PRO A 40 7.33 4.37 2.95
N ILE A 41 7.85 3.99 1.79
CA ILE A 41 7.13 3.07 0.89
C ILE A 41 6.95 1.69 1.52
N THR A 42 7.84 1.32 2.44
CA THR A 42 7.75 0.07 3.21
C THR A 42 6.58 0.08 4.19
N VAL A 43 6.26 1.23 4.80
CA VAL A 43 5.06 1.40 5.65
C VAL A 43 3.79 1.31 4.81
N ILE A 44 3.82 1.84 3.58
CA ILE A 44 2.72 1.67 2.62
C ILE A 44 2.52 0.20 2.27
N LEU A 45 3.60 -0.54 1.96
CA LEU A 45 3.57 -1.98 1.70
C LEU A 45 3.00 -2.77 2.89
N GLU A 46 3.50 -2.50 4.10
CA GLU A 46 3.06 -3.21 5.30
C GLU A 46 1.59 -2.90 5.63
N LEU A 47 1.13 -1.66 5.45
CA LEU A 47 -0.27 -1.32 5.67
C LEU A 47 -1.21 -2.14 4.77
N GLU A 48 -0.86 -2.37 3.50
CA GLU A 48 -1.69 -3.20 2.61
C GLU A 48 -1.80 -4.62 3.16
N TRP A 49 -0.65 -5.17 3.57
CA TRP A 49 -0.56 -6.51 4.10
C TRP A 49 -1.37 -6.66 5.39
N VAL A 50 -1.31 -5.67 6.28
CA VAL A 50 -2.11 -5.61 7.52
C VAL A 50 -3.60 -5.52 7.20
N MET A 51 -4.02 -4.61 6.31
CA MET A 51 -5.42 -4.43 5.93
C MET A 51 -6.01 -5.70 5.33
N ARG A 52 -5.32 -6.30 4.34
CA ARG A 52 -5.81 -7.51 3.64
C ARG A 52 -5.68 -8.76 4.51
N GLY A 53 -4.55 -8.93 5.17
CA GLY A 53 -4.16 -10.14 5.87
C GLY A 53 -4.80 -10.27 7.25
N PHE A 54 -4.68 -9.24 8.07
CA PHE A 54 -5.18 -9.23 9.44
C PHE A 54 -6.65 -8.80 9.49
N TYR A 55 -6.95 -7.60 8.97
CA TYR A 55 -8.29 -7.02 9.03
C TYR A 55 -9.25 -7.53 7.95
N LYS A 56 -8.78 -8.36 7.01
CA LYS A 56 -9.58 -8.93 5.91
C LYS A 56 -10.33 -7.88 5.08
N ILE A 57 -9.79 -6.65 5.02
CA ILE A 57 -10.36 -5.55 4.24
C ILE A 57 -10.28 -5.93 2.77
N ASP A 58 -11.38 -5.71 2.06
CA ASP A 58 -11.43 -6.00 0.63
C ASP A 58 -10.58 -5.01 -0.18
N LYS A 59 -10.18 -5.47 -1.36
CA LYS A 59 -9.28 -4.73 -2.25
C LYS A 59 -9.81 -3.36 -2.65
N GLN A 60 -11.11 -3.20 -2.86
CA GLN A 60 -11.68 -1.93 -3.29
C GLN A 60 -11.60 -0.90 -2.16
N THR A 61 -11.88 -1.32 -0.93
CA THR A 61 -11.72 -0.49 0.27
C THR A 61 -10.25 -0.11 0.49
N ILE A 62 -9.30 -1.04 0.33
CA ILE A 62 -7.86 -0.76 0.40
C ILE A 62 -7.44 0.33 -0.61
N LEU A 63 -7.91 0.23 -1.87
CA LEU A 63 -7.64 1.25 -2.88
C LEU A 63 -8.16 2.63 -2.44
N SER A 64 -9.37 2.70 -1.87
CA SER A 64 -9.95 3.96 -1.37
C SER A 64 -9.19 4.53 -0.17
N VAL A 65 -8.62 3.69 0.70
CA VAL A 65 -7.73 4.13 1.79
C VAL A 65 -6.50 4.84 1.23
N TYR A 66 -5.80 4.23 0.27
CA TYR A 66 -4.63 4.86 -0.33
C TYR A 66 -4.96 6.11 -1.14
N GLN A 67 -6.08 6.13 -1.85
CA GLN A 67 -6.56 7.34 -2.54
C GLN A 67 -6.83 8.48 -1.55
N THR A 68 -7.42 8.17 -0.38
CA THR A 68 -7.63 9.15 0.69
C THR A 68 -6.31 9.66 1.24
N LEU A 69 -5.36 8.77 1.50
CA LEU A 69 -4.03 9.13 2.00
C LEU A 69 -3.27 10.05 1.01
N LEU A 70 -3.34 9.76 -0.29
CA LEU A 70 -2.74 10.58 -1.34
C LEU A 70 -3.35 11.99 -1.46
N ASN A 71 -4.57 12.20 -0.95
CA ASN A 71 -5.22 13.50 -0.96
C ASN A 71 -4.81 14.40 0.23
N PHE A 72 -4.02 13.90 1.18
CA PHE A 72 -3.55 14.70 2.31
C PHE A 72 -2.33 15.54 1.89
N SER A 73 -2.55 16.83 1.61
CA SER A 73 -1.51 17.74 1.11
C SER A 73 -0.30 17.94 2.04
N HIS A 74 -0.45 17.62 3.33
CA HIS A 74 0.61 17.71 4.34
C HIS A 74 1.29 16.36 4.62
N VAL A 75 0.87 15.29 3.96
CA VAL A 75 1.50 13.96 4.03
C VAL A 75 2.45 13.81 2.85
N ILE A 76 3.70 13.45 3.14
CA ILE A 76 4.70 13.15 2.10
C ILE A 76 4.90 11.64 2.05
N ILE A 77 4.53 11.02 0.94
CA ILE A 77 4.80 9.59 0.70
C ILE A 77 6.14 9.47 -0.03
N GLU A 78 6.99 8.56 0.46
CA GLU A 78 8.22 8.20 -0.24
C GLU A 78 7.86 7.64 -1.62
N ASP A 79 8.26 8.38 -2.66
CA ASP A 79 7.99 8.05 -4.05
C ASP A 79 6.48 7.91 -4.36
N GLU A 80 5.75 9.00 -4.16
CA GLU A 80 4.31 9.09 -4.43
C GLU A 80 3.93 8.61 -5.83
N LEU A 81 4.74 8.94 -6.86
CA LEU A 81 4.48 8.54 -8.23
C LEU A 81 4.52 7.02 -8.39
N LEU A 82 5.46 6.36 -7.73
CA LEU A 82 5.54 4.90 -7.70
C LEU A 82 4.31 4.30 -7.04
N LEU A 83 3.82 4.86 -5.92
CA LEU A 83 2.59 4.40 -5.29
C LEU A 83 1.39 4.55 -6.24
N ILE A 84 1.23 5.70 -6.89
CA ILE A 84 0.12 5.94 -7.84
C ILE A 84 0.14 4.91 -8.97
N GLN A 85 1.31 4.61 -9.53
CA GLN A 85 1.45 3.62 -10.60
C GLN A 85 1.18 2.19 -10.10
N ALA A 86 1.68 1.84 -8.91
CA ALA A 86 1.44 0.54 -8.31
C ALA A 86 -0.05 0.31 -7.99
N LEU A 87 -0.78 1.35 -7.53
CA LEU A 87 -2.22 1.24 -7.28
C LEU A 87 -3.02 0.98 -8.55
N LYS A 88 -2.59 1.49 -9.71
CA LYS A 88 -3.23 1.17 -11.01
C LYS A 88 -3.07 -0.30 -11.37
N LEU A 89 -1.87 -0.85 -11.22
CA LEU A 89 -1.61 -2.28 -11.46
C LEU A 89 -2.32 -3.17 -10.45
N TYR A 90 -2.33 -2.76 -9.18
CA TYR A 90 -3.08 -3.42 -8.14
C TYR A 90 -4.55 -3.44 -8.53
N GLN A 91 -5.18 -2.32 -8.89
CA GLN A 91 -6.56 -2.27 -9.36
C GLN A 91 -6.85 -3.23 -10.54
N GLN A 92 -5.90 -3.41 -11.46
CA GLN A 92 -6.01 -4.32 -12.61
C GLN A 92 -5.91 -5.82 -12.25
N GLY A 93 -5.54 -6.18 -11.03
CA GLY A 93 -5.56 -7.57 -10.56
C GLY A 93 -4.25 -8.14 -10.04
N LEU A 94 -3.14 -7.38 -10.16
CA LEU A 94 -1.86 -7.77 -9.57
C LEU A 94 -1.95 -7.79 -8.04
N ASP A 95 -1.01 -8.49 -7.41
CA ASP A 95 -0.74 -8.31 -5.97
C ASP A 95 -0.10 -6.93 -5.74
N PHE A 96 -0.25 -6.37 -4.53
CA PHE A 96 0.27 -5.04 -4.23
C PHE A 96 1.80 -5.02 -4.22
N ALA A 97 2.45 -6.03 -3.64
CA ALA A 97 3.91 -6.10 -3.59
C ALA A 97 4.50 -6.26 -5.00
N ASP A 98 3.92 -7.16 -5.80
CA ASP A 98 4.25 -7.35 -7.22
C ASP A 98 4.15 -6.05 -8.02
N SER A 99 3.10 -5.26 -7.76
CA SER A 99 2.88 -3.98 -8.41
C SER A 99 3.99 -2.97 -8.07
N LEU A 100 4.40 -2.89 -6.80
CA LEU A 100 5.52 -2.04 -6.37
C LEU A 100 6.84 -2.49 -6.99
N HIS A 101 7.11 -3.79 -7.03
CA HIS A 101 8.34 -4.34 -7.58
C HIS A 101 8.53 -4.00 -9.06
N ILE A 102 7.49 -4.20 -9.87
CA ILE A 102 7.54 -3.90 -11.31
C ILE A 102 7.73 -2.40 -11.55
N VAL A 103 7.01 -1.55 -10.82
CA VAL A 103 7.09 -0.09 -11.02
C VAL A 103 8.46 0.44 -10.60
N ARG A 104 9.00 -0.01 -9.45
CA ARG A 104 10.27 0.48 -8.89
C ARG A 104 11.44 0.33 -9.85
N LEU A 105 11.47 -0.78 -10.59
CA LEU A 105 12.58 -1.18 -11.45
C LEU A 105 12.10 -1.40 -12.89
N GLN A 106 11.14 -0.60 -13.35
CA GLN A 106 10.51 -0.73 -14.68
C GLN A 106 11.49 -0.68 -15.87
N GLN A 107 12.71 -0.15 -15.67
CA GLN A 107 13.78 -0.13 -16.66
C GLN A 107 14.53 -1.46 -16.80
N TYR A 108 14.28 -2.43 -15.93
CA TYR A 108 14.91 -3.75 -15.94
C TYR A 108 13.88 -4.84 -16.29
N SER A 109 14.36 -5.95 -16.85
CA SER A 109 13.55 -7.16 -16.97
C SER A 109 13.21 -7.71 -15.59
N PHE A 110 11.94 -8.02 -15.37
CA PHE A 110 11.50 -8.72 -14.17
C PHE A 110 11.43 -10.22 -14.45
N ILE A 111 12.05 -11.06 -13.61
CA ILE A 111 12.03 -12.52 -13.73
C ILE A 111 11.47 -13.16 -12.45
N THR A 112 10.61 -14.16 -12.59
CA THR A 112 10.00 -14.85 -11.45
C THR A 112 9.77 -16.34 -11.72
N PHE A 113 9.65 -17.14 -10.66
CA PHE A 113 9.13 -18.50 -10.72
C PHE A 113 7.59 -18.55 -10.55
N ASP A 114 6.96 -17.43 -10.18
CA ASP A 114 5.52 -17.37 -9.94
C ASP A 114 4.73 -17.29 -11.26
N VAL A 115 4.16 -18.43 -11.65
CA VAL A 115 3.28 -18.58 -12.82
C VAL A 115 2.01 -17.71 -12.71
N LYS A 116 1.46 -17.52 -11.51
CA LYS A 116 0.27 -16.68 -11.30
C LYS A 116 0.61 -15.22 -11.53
N PHE A 117 1.73 -14.75 -10.99
CA PHE A 117 2.21 -13.40 -11.22
C PHE A 117 2.48 -13.16 -12.70
N PHE A 118 3.19 -14.06 -13.39
CA PHE A 118 3.43 -13.99 -14.82
C PHE A 118 2.13 -13.79 -15.63
N LYS A 119 1.09 -14.61 -15.35
CA LYS A 119 -0.21 -14.49 -16.03
C LYS A 119 -0.91 -13.16 -15.73
N LYS A 120 -0.90 -12.70 -14.47
CA LYS A 120 -1.52 -11.43 -14.09
C LYS A 120 -0.81 -10.23 -14.70
N ALA A 121 0.52 -10.24 -14.71
CA ALA A 121 1.33 -9.20 -15.34
C ALA A 121 1.00 -9.10 -16.85
N ALA A 122 0.93 -10.23 -17.55
CA ALA A 122 0.53 -10.25 -18.96
C ALA A 122 -0.88 -9.65 -19.19
N ASN A 123 -1.85 -9.97 -18.33
CA ASN A 123 -3.20 -9.39 -18.40
C ASN A 123 -3.22 -7.86 -18.16
N ALA A 124 -2.28 -7.35 -17.38
CA ALA A 124 -2.08 -5.91 -17.15
C ALA A 124 -1.22 -5.24 -18.23
N GLY A 125 -0.87 -5.95 -19.32
CA GLY A 125 -0.06 -5.43 -20.42
C GLY A 125 1.45 -5.33 -20.11
N LEU A 126 1.90 -5.95 -19.03
CA LEU A 126 3.30 -5.96 -18.61
C LEU A 126 4.03 -7.16 -19.21
N LYS A 127 5.30 -6.96 -19.54
CA LYS A 127 6.19 -8.03 -20.05
C LYS A 127 7.18 -8.40 -18.96
N ILE A 128 6.99 -9.58 -18.38
CA ILE A 128 7.93 -10.17 -17.42
C ILE A 128 8.34 -11.57 -17.89
N GLU A 129 9.42 -12.11 -17.34
CA GLU A 129 10.00 -13.40 -17.69
C GLU A 129 9.64 -14.46 -16.65
N LEU A 130 9.24 -15.65 -17.13
CA LEU A 130 9.04 -16.82 -16.28
C LEU A 130 10.31 -17.69 -16.33
N ALA A 131 11.00 -17.82 -15.20
CA ALA A 131 12.14 -18.72 -15.07
C ALA A 131 11.66 -20.19 -15.19
N LYS A 132 12.42 -20.99 -15.94
CA LYS A 132 12.15 -22.41 -16.20
C LYS A 132 12.99 -23.31 -15.32
#